data_AF-A0A1Z3HMP3-F1
#
_entry.id   AF-A0A1Z3HMP3-F1
#
_cell.length_a   1.000
_cell.length_b   1.000
_cell.length_c   1.000
_cell.angle_alpha   90.00
_cell.angle_beta   90.00
_cell.angle_gamma   90.00
#
_symmetry.space_group_name_H-M   'P 1'
#
loop_
_entity.id
_entity.type
_entity.pdbx_description
1 polymer ?
#
loop_
_entity_poly.entity_id
_entity_poly.type
_entity_poly.pdbx_seq_one_letter_code
_entity_poly.pdbx_strand_id
1 'polypeptide(L)'
;MYDLPSENPEEPGLPDEFHEFQPQLLRETCRSPEVRAEEMFIGTDLNLYYDGRHPFWYKRSDWFLVIGIEPAQDQHSLRLSYVMWQETVAPFLVVELLSPGTEAYDRGGKFALYRR
;
A
#
# COMPACT_ATOMS: atom_id res chain seq x y z
N MET A 1 23.24 14.23 0.28
CA MET A 1 22.89 13.19 -0.71
C MET A 1 22.79 13.90 -2.04
N TYR A 2 23.47 13.43 -3.08
CA TYR A 2 23.42 14.09 -4.40
C TYR A 2 22.16 13.62 -5.11
N ASP A 3 21.16 14.50 -5.19
CA ASP A 3 19.96 14.33 -6.00
C ASP A 3 20.33 14.65 -7.46
N LEU A 4 20.94 13.66 -8.13
CA LEU A 4 21.25 13.76 -9.55
C LEU A 4 20.02 13.28 -10.34
N PRO A 5 19.56 14.04 -11.34
CA PRO A 5 18.41 13.64 -12.14
C PRO A 5 18.67 12.30 -12.82
N SER A 6 17.63 11.46 -12.90
CA SER A 6 17.69 10.25 -13.74
C SER A 6 18.02 10.65 -15.18
N GLU A 7 18.85 9.85 -15.85
CA GLU A 7 19.07 9.98 -17.29
C GLU A 7 17.81 9.61 -18.10
N ASN A 8 16.84 8.95 -17.45
CA ASN A 8 15.55 8.61 -18.03
C ASN A 8 14.48 9.65 -17.61
N PRO A 9 14.06 10.57 -18.52
CA PRO A 9 13.09 11.61 -18.20
C PRO A 9 11.66 11.08 -17.94
N GLU A 10 11.37 9.82 -18.25
CA GLU A 10 10.09 9.17 -17.98
C GLU A 10 10.06 8.42 -16.63
N GLU A 11 11.21 8.26 -15.98
CA GLU A 11 11.26 7.68 -14.65
C GLU A 11 10.88 8.74 -13.61
N PRO A 12 9.78 8.56 -12.86
CA PRO A 12 9.58 9.36 -11.66
C PRO A 12 10.80 9.16 -10.77
N GLY A 13 11.26 10.24 -10.13
CA GLY A 13 12.41 10.18 -9.21
C GLY A 13 12.22 9.02 -8.24
N LEU A 14 13.27 8.21 -8.06
CA LEU A 14 13.20 7.07 -7.16
C LEU A 14 12.84 7.54 -5.74
N PRO A 15 12.09 6.74 -4.97
CA PRO A 15 11.91 7.00 -3.56
C PRO A 15 13.28 7.16 -2.87
N ASP A 16 13.37 8.08 -1.92
CA ASP A 16 14.55 8.19 -1.07
C ASP A 16 14.62 7.01 -0.09
N GLU A 17 15.76 6.84 0.59
CA GLU A 17 15.93 5.78 1.60
C GLU A 17 14.89 5.87 2.73
N PHE A 18 14.32 7.05 3.00
CA PHE A 18 13.29 7.19 4.03
C PHE A 18 11.96 6.55 3.62
N HIS A 19 11.61 6.61 2.33
CA HIS A 19 10.40 6.00 1.79
C HIS A 19 10.41 4.47 1.90
N GLU A 20 11.58 3.84 1.97
CA GLU A 20 11.70 2.40 2.28
C GLU A 20 11.41 2.11 3.76
N PHE A 21 11.95 2.92 4.67
CA PHE A 21 11.82 2.68 6.11
C PHE A 21 10.45 3.01 6.70
N GLN A 22 9.76 4.01 6.13
CA GLN A 22 8.45 4.45 6.59
C GLN A 22 7.37 3.35 6.62
N PRO A 23 7.11 2.58 5.54
CA PRO A 23 6.09 1.53 5.56
C PRO A 23 6.49 0.37 6.49
N GLN A 24 7.80 0.11 6.65
CA GLN A 24 8.29 -0.88 7.61
C GLN A 24 8.00 -0.44 9.05
N LEU A 25 8.29 0.81 9.39
CA LEU A 25 7.99 1.37 10.72
C LEU A 25 6.49 1.27 11.02
N LEU A 26 5.63 1.63 10.06
CA LEU A 26 4.18 1.50 10.20
C LEU A 26 3.77 0.04 10.46
N ARG A 27 4.33 -0.91 9.69
CA ARG A 27 4.04 -2.34 9.88
C ARG A 27 4.45 -2.85 11.26
N GLU A 28 5.64 -2.50 11.73
CA GLU A 28 6.18 -3.00 13.00
C GLU A 28 5.50 -2.37 14.23
N THR A 29 4.98 -1.15 14.08
CA THR A 29 4.35 -0.39 15.17
C THR A 29 2.83 -0.41 15.15
N CYS A 30 2.18 -0.87 14.07
CA CYS A 30 0.74 -0.99 13.99
C CYS A 30 0.22 -2.04 14.99
N ARG A 31 -0.42 -1.56 16.06
CA ARG A 31 -1.01 -2.39 17.11
C ARG A 31 -2.37 -1.82 17.49
N SER A 32 -3.30 -2.70 17.82
CA SER A 32 -4.61 -2.34 18.35
C SER A 32 -4.81 -2.99 19.71
N PRO A 33 -5.42 -2.31 20.70
CA PRO A 33 -5.85 -2.94 21.94
C PRO A 33 -7.10 -3.81 21.76
N GLU A 34 -7.86 -3.61 20.68
CA GLU A 34 -9.15 -4.28 20.44
C GLU A 34 -9.06 -5.39 19.38
N VAL A 35 -8.15 -5.26 18.42
CA VAL A 35 -7.99 -6.19 17.29
C VAL A 35 -6.69 -6.96 17.46
N ARG A 36 -6.77 -8.28 17.35
CA ARG A 36 -5.59 -9.13 17.47
C ARG A 36 -4.72 -9.04 16.21
N ALA A 37 -3.41 -9.22 16.36
CA ALA A 37 -2.50 -9.19 15.21
C ALA A 37 -2.80 -10.29 14.18
N GLU A 38 -3.35 -11.42 14.61
CA GLU A 38 -3.75 -12.50 13.70
C GLU A 38 -5.00 -12.17 12.89
N GLU A 39 -5.75 -11.13 13.27
CA GLU A 39 -6.93 -10.64 12.54
C GLU A 39 -6.58 -9.41 11.69
N MET A 40 -5.30 -9.08 11.54
CA MET A 40 -4.83 -7.92 10.81
C MET A 40 -3.92 -8.33 9.66
N PHE A 41 -4.31 -7.95 8.44
CA PHE A 41 -3.42 -8.04 7.29
C PHE A 41 -2.88 -6.65 6.95
N ILE A 42 -1.56 -6.52 6.86
CA ILE A 42 -0.87 -5.30 6.45
C ILE A 42 -0.22 -5.55 5.08
N GLY A 43 -0.62 -4.75 4.10
CA GLY A 43 0.01 -4.73 2.77
C GLY A 43 0.94 -3.53 2.64
N THR A 44 2.14 -3.76 2.09
CA THR A 44 3.12 -2.72 1.78
C THR A 44 3.58 -2.90 0.34
N ASP A 45 3.54 -1.84 -0.46
CA ASP A 45 3.87 -1.87 -1.90
C ASP A 45 3.16 -3.00 -2.68
N LEU A 46 1.94 -3.33 -2.26
CA LEU A 46 1.16 -4.42 -2.84
C LEU A 46 0.05 -3.86 -3.74
N ASN A 47 -0.16 -4.44 -4.92
CA ASN A 47 -1.29 -4.04 -5.77
C ASN A 47 -2.61 -4.37 -5.06
N LEU A 48 -3.47 -3.37 -4.92
CA LEU A 48 -4.81 -3.44 -4.34
C LEU A 48 -5.84 -3.34 -5.48
N TYR A 49 -6.51 -4.44 -5.77
CA TYR A 49 -7.60 -4.50 -6.73
C TYR A 49 -8.94 -4.35 -6.01
N TYR A 50 -9.75 -3.38 -6.45
CA TYR A 50 -10.90 -2.91 -5.68
C TYR A 50 -12.24 -3.06 -6.40
N ASP A 51 -12.26 -3.37 -7.71
CA ASP A 51 -13.49 -3.51 -8.48
C ASP A 51 -13.50 -4.82 -9.30
N GLY A 52 -14.36 -5.76 -8.90
CA GLY A 52 -14.52 -7.04 -9.58
C GLY A 52 -15.13 -6.95 -10.99
N ARG A 53 -15.76 -5.83 -11.34
CA ARG A 53 -16.26 -5.56 -12.71
C ARG A 53 -15.16 -5.00 -13.61
N HIS A 54 -14.11 -4.44 -13.02
CA HIS A 54 -12.95 -3.89 -13.72
C HIS A 54 -11.67 -4.52 -13.16
N PRO A 55 -11.42 -5.83 -13.42
CA PRO A 55 -10.39 -6.60 -12.73
C PRO A 55 -8.95 -6.15 -12.99
N PHE A 56 -8.73 -5.28 -13.98
CA PHE A 56 -7.43 -4.68 -14.27
C PHE A 56 -7.19 -3.34 -13.55
N TRP A 57 -8.20 -2.83 -12.83
CA TRP A 57 -8.06 -1.59 -12.07
C TRP A 57 -7.46 -1.90 -10.70
N TYR A 58 -6.26 -1.39 -10.49
CA TYR A 58 -5.57 -1.49 -9.21
C TYR A 58 -5.04 -0.14 -8.75
N LYS A 59 -4.75 -0.07 -7.46
CA LYS A 59 -3.92 0.96 -6.84
C LYS A 59 -2.69 0.30 -6.24
N ARG A 60 -1.59 1.03 -6.22
CA ARG A 60 -0.39 0.65 -5.47
C ARG A 60 -0.21 1.69 -4.38
N SER A 61 -0.73 1.36 -3.21
CA SER A 61 -0.58 2.13 -2.00
C SER A 61 0.71 1.75 -1.30
N ASP A 62 1.40 2.71 -0.71
CA ASP A 62 2.61 2.42 0.06
C ASP A 62 2.32 1.50 1.25
N TRP A 63 1.17 1.70 1.91
CA TRP A 63 0.77 0.93 3.07
C TRP A 63 -0.76 0.86 3.22
N PHE A 64 -1.30 -0.30 3.61
CA PHE A 64 -2.70 -0.42 4.00
C PHE A 64 -2.94 -1.52 5.03
N LEU A 65 -4.00 -1.36 5.82
CA LEU A 65 -4.46 -2.29 6.84
C LEU A 65 -5.84 -2.83 6.49
N VAL A 66 -6.00 -4.14 6.61
CA VAL A 66 -7.28 -4.83 6.56
C VAL A 66 -7.51 -5.53 7.90
N ILE A 67 -8.72 -5.40 8.45
CA ILE A 67 -9.14 -6.05 9.70
C ILE A 67 -10.05 -7.24 9.34
N GLY A 68 -9.92 -8.33 10.08
CA GLY A 68 -10.66 -9.59 9.87
C GLY A 68 -10.02 -10.52 8.84
N ILE A 69 -8.79 -10.24 8.41
CA ILE A 69 -8.04 -11.08 7.46
C ILE A 69 -6.71 -11.48 8.10
N GLU A 70 -6.42 -12.78 8.04
CA GLU A 70 -5.20 -13.32 8.62
C GLU A 70 -3.94 -12.97 7.78
N PRO A 71 -2.81 -12.66 8.44
CA PRO A 71 -1.51 -12.62 7.78
C PRO A 71 -1.15 -13.99 7.18
N ALA A 72 -0.26 -13.98 6.19
CA ALA A 72 0.34 -15.20 5.67
C ALA A 72 1.07 -15.95 6.79
N GLN A 73 0.78 -17.25 6.92
CA GLN A 73 1.40 -18.13 7.91
C GLN A 73 2.62 -18.87 7.34
N ASP A 74 2.67 -18.98 6.01
CA ASP A 74 3.71 -19.66 5.26
C ASP A 74 3.90 -19.01 3.88
N GLN A 75 4.81 -19.55 3.09
CA GLN A 75 5.10 -19.03 1.76
C GLN A 75 3.92 -19.21 0.77
N HIS A 76 3.07 -20.22 0.97
CA HIS A 76 1.95 -20.53 0.07
C HIS A 76 0.77 -19.58 0.29
N SER A 77 0.65 -19.02 1.49
CA SER A 77 -0.37 -18.03 1.87
C SER A 77 0.06 -16.58 1.63
N LEU A 78 1.27 -16.36 1.07
CA LEU A 78 1.71 -15.02 0.66
C LEU A 78 0.83 -14.49 -0.47
N ARG A 79 0.50 -13.20 -0.37
CA ARG A 79 -0.27 -12.48 -1.37
C ARG A 79 0.68 -11.74 -2.31
N LEU A 80 0.54 -11.99 -3.61
CA LEU A 80 1.19 -11.19 -4.66
C LEU A 80 0.42 -9.91 -4.98
N SER A 81 -0.85 -9.86 -4.59
CA SER A 81 -1.75 -8.73 -4.71
C SER A 81 -2.88 -8.91 -3.70
N TYR A 82 -3.50 -7.82 -3.25
CA TYR A 82 -4.72 -7.89 -2.47
C TYR A 82 -5.92 -7.68 -3.38
N VAL A 83 -6.84 -8.65 -3.42
CA VAL A 83 -7.97 -8.66 -4.35
C VAL A 83 -9.27 -8.63 -3.56
N MET A 84 -9.93 -7.46 -3.50
CA MET A 84 -11.05 -7.23 -2.59
C MET A 84 -12.25 -8.16 -2.84
N TRP A 85 -12.51 -8.59 -4.07
CA TRP A 85 -13.61 -9.52 -4.35
C TRP A 85 -13.28 -10.98 -4.08
N GLN A 86 -12.00 -11.34 -3.91
CA GLN A 86 -11.59 -12.67 -3.46
C GLN A 86 -11.58 -12.74 -1.93
N GLU A 87 -11.01 -11.73 -1.29
CA GLU A 87 -10.93 -11.62 0.18
C GLU A 87 -12.28 -11.20 0.79
N THR A 88 -13.16 -10.59 -0.01
CA THR A 88 -14.47 -10.05 0.38
C THR A 88 -14.45 -8.96 1.46
N VAL A 89 -13.27 -8.42 1.76
CA VAL A 89 -13.05 -7.38 2.77
C VAL A 89 -12.30 -6.20 2.14
N ALA A 90 -12.72 -4.98 2.46
CA ALA A 90 -12.04 -3.76 2.03
C ALA A 90 -10.96 -3.35 3.05
N PRO A 91 -9.89 -2.65 2.62
CA PRO A 91 -8.97 -2.01 3.55
C PRO A 91 -9.69 -1.08 4.51
N PHE A 92 -9.35 -1.18 5.79
CA PHE A 92 -9.81 -0.29 6.85
C PHE A 92 -9.08 1.06 6.79
N LEU A 93 -7.78 1.04 6.50
CA LEU A 93 -6.93 2.22 6.39
C LEU A 93 -5.96 2.07 5.23
N VAL A 94 -5.79 3.14 4.45
CA VAL A 94 -4.76 3.25 3.42
C VAL A 94 -3.92 4.48 3.72
N VAL A 95 -2.60 4.34 3.63
CA VAL A 95 -1.61 5.40 3.85
C VAL A 95 -0.74 5.50 2.59
N GLU A 96 -0.60 6.73 2.11
CA GLU A 96 0.32 7.09 1.03
C GLU A 96 1.41 7.96 1.63
N LEU A 97 2.65 7.62 1.33
CA LEU A 97 3.84 8.33 1.78
C LEU A 97 4.27 9.26 0.66
N LEU A 98 4.49 10.53 0.98
CA LEU A 98 4.86 11.50 -0.03
C LEU A 98 6.37 11.42 -0.27
N SER A 99 6.76 11.19 -1.51
CA SER A 99 8.13 11.41 -1.98
C SER A 99 8.21 12.68 -2.82
N PRO A 100 9.37 13.35 -2.89
CA PRO A 100 9.57 14.52 -3.75
C PRO A 100 9.20 14.26 -5.22
N GLY A 101 9.37 13.02 -5.71
CA GLY A 101 9.07 12.62 -7.09
C GLY A 101 7.59 12.36 -7.38
N THR A 102 6.76 12.07 -6.36
CA THR A 102 5.36 11.64 -6.54
C THR A 102 4.33 12.52 -5.84
N GLU A 103 4.80 13.51 -5.06
CA GLU A 103 3.98 14.34 -4.18
C GLU A 103 2.74 14.95 -4.87
N ALA A 104 2.87 15.47 -6.10
CA ALA A 104 1.76 16.09 -6.81
C ALA A 104 0.64 15.11 -7.18
N TYR A 105 0.99 13.85 -7.48
CA TYR A 105 0.03 12.80 -7.78
C TYR A 105 -0.64 12.27 -6.51
N ASP A 106 0.15 12.06 -5.45
CA ASP A 106 -0.31 11.49 -4.19
C ASP A 106 -1.18 12.47 -3.38
N ARG A 107 -0.88 13.77 -3.39
CA ARG A 107 -1.70 14.81 -2.73
C ARG A 107 -3.04 15.07 -3.43
N GLY A 108 -3.20 14.65 -4.68
CA GLY A 108 -4.32 14.99 -5.54
C GLY A 108 -5.23 13.80 -5.87
N GLY A 109 -5.12 13.32 -7.12
CA GLY A 109 -6.09 12.41 -7.73
C GLY A 109 -6.18 11.04 -7.06
N LYS A 110 -5.11 10.56 -6.40
CA LYS A 110 -5.08 9.25 -5.74
C LYS A 110 -6.06 9.19 -4.56
N PHE A 111 -6.07 10.22 -3.70
CA PHE A 111 -6.95 10.29 -2.53
C PHE A 111 -8.44 10.36 -2.86
N ALA A 112 -8.81 11.04 -3.95
CA ALA A 112 -10.21 11.13 -4.39
C ALA A 112 -10.78 9.76 -4.82
N LEU A 113 -9.91 8.81 -5.18
CA LEU A 113 -10.29 7.48 -5.65
C LEU A 113 -10.48 6.47 -4.51
N TYR A 114 -9.87 6.70 -3.35
CA TYR A 114 -10.11 5.89 -2.14
C TYR A 114 -11.42 6.22 -1.41
N ARG A 115 -12.08 7.33 -1.78
CA ARG A 115 -13.32 7.82 -1.14
C ARG A 115 -14.61 7.35 -1.82
N ARG A 116 -14.53 6.43 -2.78
CA ARG A 116 -15.68 5.84 -3.48
C ARG A 116 -15.96 4.44 -2.96
#